data_AF-A0A835ZVE3-F1
#
_entry.id   AF-A0A835ZVE3-F1
#
_cell.length_a   1.000
_cell.length_b   1.000
_cell.length_c   1.000
_cell.angle_alpha   90.00
_cell.angle_beta   90.00
_cell.angle_gamma   90.00
#
_symmetry.space_group_name_H-M   'P 1'
#
loop_
_entity.id
_entity.type
_entity.pdbx_description
1 polymer ?
#
loop_
_entity_poly.entity_id
_entity_poly.type
_entity_poly.pdbx_seq_one_letter_code
_entity_poly.pdbx_strand_id
1 'polypeptide(L)'
;METQMASPSLGRCSLWLLLLGLLLPSASAQALSYREAVLRAVGQLNEKSSEVNLYRLLELDPPPKDAEDQGARKPVSFRVKETVCPRMSQQPPEQCDFKENGLVKQCVGTVSLDTSNDEFDLNCNEVEDWGARKPASFRVKETVCPRMTQQPPEQCDFKENGLVKQCVGTVSLDPSNDQFDLNCNEGGEKPSYLHPSLP
;
A
#
# COMPACT_ATOMS: atom_id res chain seq x y z
N MET A 1 13.83 85.08 16.74
CA MET A 1 12.89 84.01 17.11
C MET A 1 12.85 83.06 15.92
N GLU A 2 13.61 81.96 15.99
CA GLU A 2 13.63 80.94 14.94
C GLU A 2 12.76 79.77 15.40
N THR A 3 11.71 79.48 14.64
CA THR A 3 10.71 78.49 14.98
C THR A 3 11.15 77.14 14.44
N GLN A 4 11.51 76.21 15.34
CA GLN A 4 11.72 74.80 14.97
C GLN A 4 10.39 74.20 14.50
N MET A 5 10.32 73.79 13.23
CA MET A 5 9.27 72.89 12.75
C MET A 5 9.71 71.45 13.00
N ALA A 6 9.34 70.92 14.16
CA ALA A 6 9.38 69.47 14.39
C ALA A 6 8.29 68.82 13.52
N SER A 7 8.69 68.21 12.41
CA SER A 7 7.82 67.43 11.53
C SER A 7 7.19 66.26 12.31
N PRO A 8 5.87 66.23 12.57
CA PRO A 8 5.22 65.17 13.35
C PRO A 8 4.82 63.95 12.48
N SER A 9 5.23 63.94 11.20
CA SER A 9 4.76 62.96 10.21
C SER A 9 5.51 61.62 10.24
N LEU A 10 6.77 61.59 10.67
CA LEU A 10 7.58 60.37 10.62
C LEU A 10 7.16 59.31 11.65
N GLY A 11 6.88 59.73 12.89
CA GLY A 11 6.44 58.82 13.95
C GLY A 11 5.03 58.26 13.72
N ARG A 12 4.16 59.06 13.08
CA ARG A 12 2.79 58.64 12.78
C ARG A 12 2.77 57.57 11.68
N CYS A 13 3.52 57.76 10.58
CA CYS A 13 3.62 56.75 9.52
C CYS A 13 4.28 55.45 10.02
N SER A 14 5.28 55.54 10.91
CA SER A 14 5.91 54.35 11.49
C SER A 14 4.93 53.53 12.35
N LEU A 15 4.07 54.18 13.13
CA LEU A 15 3.05 53.50 13.94
C LEU A 15 2.00 52.81 13.07
N TRP A 16 1.58 53.44 11.98
CA TRP A 16 0.65 52.85 11.02
C TRP A 16 1.23 51.63 10.29
N LEU A 17 2.51 51.66 9.92
CA LEU A 17 3.20 50.52 9.33
C LEU A 17 3.35 49.35 10.32
N LEU A 18 3.62 49.63 11.60
CA LEU A 18 3.67 48.62 12.67
C LEU A 18 2.30 47.96 12.90
N LEU A 19 1.22 48.75 12.91
CA LEU A 19 -0.15 48.21 13.02
C LEU A 19 -0.56 47.38 11.81
N LEU A 20 -0.13 47.76 10.60
CA LEU A 20 -0.38 46.98 9.38
C LEU A 20 0.38 45.65 9.39
N GLY A 21 1.58 45.61 9.96
CA GLY A 21 2.37 44.38 10.13
C GLY A 21 1.73 43.36 11.10
N LEU A 22 0.97 43.82 12.10
CA LEU A 22 0.25 42.95 13.04
C LEU A 22 -1.02 42.31 12.46
N LEU A 23 -1.55 42.85 11.36
CA LEU A 23 -2.74 42.33 10.68
C LEU A 23 -2.42 41.21 9.68
N LEU A 24 -1.13 40.93 9.44
CA LEU A 24 -0.73 39.77 8.65
C LEU A 24 -1.01 38.51 9.48
N PRO A 25 -1.88 37.59 9.01
CA PRO A 25 -1.99 36.28 9.62
C PRO A 25 -0.59 35.68 9.64
N SER A 26 -0.09 35.33 10.82
CA SER A 26 1.12 34.53 10.95
C SER A 26 0.98 33.31 10.04
N ALA A 27 1.90 33.15 9.10
CA ALA A 27 1.97 31.98 8.24
C ALA A 27 2.14 30.76 9.13
N SER A 28 1.04 30.12 9.50
CA SER A 28 1.08 28.84 10.15
C SER A 28 1.60 27.86 9.12
N ALA A 29 2.74 27.25 9.39
CA ALA A 29 3.21 26.11 8.62
C ALA A 29 2.12 25.03 8.73
N GLN A 30 1.37 24.81 7.65
CA GLN A 30 0.42 23.72 7.59
C GLN A 30 1.24 22.43 7.50
N ALA A 31 1.01 21.51 8.43
CA ALA A 31 1.62 20.20 8.42
C ALA A 31 0.64 19.20 7.79
N LEU A 32 1.14 18.40 6.86
CA LEU A 32 0.41 17.25 6.32
C LEU A 32 0.27 16.16 7.39
N SER A 33 -0.81 15.40 7.27
CA SER A 33 -0.86 14.08 7.90
C SER A 33 0.17 13.14 7.27
N TYR A 34 0.57 12.11 8.02
CA TYR A 34 1.49 11.06 7.53
C TYR A 34 1.02 10.45 6.20
N ARG A 35 -0.28 10.15 6.09
CA ARG A 35 -0.85 9.58 4.86
C ARG A 35 -0.82 10.56 3.70
N GLU A 36 -1.12 11.84 3.92
CA GLU A 36 -1.05 12.86 2.86
C GLU A 36 0.38 13.07 2.37
N ALA A 37 1.37 13.02 3.26
CA ALA A 37 2.78 13.09 2.88
C ALA A 37 3.20 11.90 2.00
N VAL A 38 2.72 10.68 2.31
CA VAL A 38 2.94 9.50 1.47
C VAL A 38 2.26 9.66 0.10
N LEU A 39 1.00 10.10 0.05
CA LEU A 39 0.30 10.30 -1.23
C LEU A 39 0.98 11.36 -2.10
N ARG A 40 1.45 12.45 -1.49
CA ARG A 40 2.26 13.47 -2.18
C ARG A 40 3.52 12.84 -2.76
N ALA A 41 4.26 12.04 -1.98
CA ALA A 41 5.48 11.37 -2.43
C ALA A 41 5.18 10.37 -3.57
N VAL A 42 4.05 9.65 -3.54
CA VAL A 42 3.61 8.79 -4.65
C VAL A 42 3.34 9.61 -5.92
N GLY A 43 2.71 10.79 -5.80
CA GLY A 43 2.52 11.70 -6.92
C GLY A 43 3.85 12.11 -7.56
N GLN A 44 4.82 12.53 -6.74
CA GLN A 44 6.14 12.93 -7.24
C GLN A 44 6.97 11.75 -7.79
N LEU A 45 6.83 10.56 -7.21
CA LEU A 45 7.44 9.34 -7.75
C LEU A 45 6.97 9.11 -9.18
N ASN A 46 5.66 9.24 -9.44
CA ASN A 46 5.10 9.10 -10.78
C ASN A 46 5.56 10.20 -11.74
N GLU A 47 5.68 11.43 -11.27
CA GLU A 47 6.14 12.56 -12.07
C GLU A 47 7.60 12.37 -12.53
N LYS A 48 8.47 11.92 -11.63
CA LYS A 48 9.91 11.70 -11.89
C LYS A 48 10.22 10.38 -12.58
N SER A 49 9.26 9.47 -12.65
CA SER A 49 9.44 8.12 -13.18
C SER A 49 9.44 8.08 -14.71
N SER A 50 10.24 7.18 -15.29
CA SER A 50 10.23 6.85 -16.72
C SER A 50 9.27 5.71 -17.08
N GLU A 51 8.47 5.24 -16.11
CA GLU A 51 7.53 4.13 -16.27
C GLU A 51 6.37 4.49 -17.22
N VAL A 52 5.78 3.47 -17.83
CA VAL A 52 4.70 3.63 -18.83
C VAL A 52 3.38 4.03 -18.16
N ASN A 53 3.07 3.41 -17.03
CA ASN A 53 1.81 3.58 -16.31
C ASN A 53 2.04 4.25 -14.94
N LEU A 54 0.98 4.84 -14.41
CA LEU A 54 0.98 5.36 -13.05
C LEU A 54 1.04 4.21 -12.04
N TYR A 55 1.69 4.47 -10.92
CA TYR A 55 1.66 3.65 -9.72
C TYR A 55 0.78 4.31 -8.67
N ARG A 56 -0.09 3.52 -8.04
CA ARG A 56 -0.98 3.97 -6.97
C ARG A 56 -0.58 3.29 -5.66
N LEU A 57 -0.77 3.99 -4.54
CA LEU A 57 -0.59 3.43 -3.20
C LEU A 57 -1.48 2.19 -3.01
N LEU A 58 -0.85 1.03 -2.80
CA LEU A 58 -1.51 -0.24 -2.55
C LEU A 58 -1.71 -0.45 -1.05
N GLU A 59 -0.65 -0.24 -0.28
CA GLU A 59 -0.60 -0.53 1.15
C GLU A 59 0.36 0.46 1.82
N LEU A 60 0.03 0.90 3.04
CA LEU A 60 0.85 1.81 3.83
C LEU A 60 1.08 1.19 5.20
N ASP A 61 2.34 0.98 5.55
CA ASP A 61 2.70 0.45 6.86
C ASP A 61 2.43 1.51 7.95
N PRO A 62 2.01 1.08 9.15
CA PRO A 62 1.83 2.00 10.26
C PRO A 62 3.15 2.73 10.57
N PRO A 63 3.08 4.03 10.92
CA PRO A 63 4.26 4.77 11.29
C PRO A 63 4.96 4.14 12.50
N PRO A 64 6.31 4.18 12.58
CA PRO A 64 7.03 3.75 13.76
C PRO A 64 6.54 4.46 15.02
N LYS A 65 6.57 3.77 16.17
CA LYS A 65 6.09 4.33 17.45
C LYS A 65 6.82 5.61 17.86
N ASP A 66 8.08 5.74 17.45
CA ASP A 66 8.95 6.88 17.78
C ASP A 66 8.98 7.93 16.66
N ALA A 67 8.09 7.82 15.65
CA ALA A 67 8.08 8.72 14.51
C ALA A 67 7.74 10.16 14.88
N GLU A 68 7.04 10.41 16.00
CA GLU A 68 6.69 11.77 16.45
C GLU A 68 7.94 12.62 16.73
N ASP A 69 9.02 12.00 17.23
CA ASP A 69 10.27 12.65 17.66
C ASP A 69 11.22 13.02 16.50
N GLN A 70 10.94 12.57 15.27
CA GLN A 70 11.85 12.74 14.11
C GLN A 70 11.72 14.09 13.39
N GLY A 71 11.08 15.08 14.00
CA GLY A 71 10.89 16.40 13.38
C GLY A 71 10.01 16.35 12.13
N ALA A 72 10.28 17.20 11.13
CA ALA A 72 9.43 17.33 9.94
C ALA A 72 9.54 16.15 8.96
N ARG A 73 10.67 15.42 8.94
CA ARG A 73 10.83 14.22 8.10
C ARG A 73 10.39 12.99 8.85
N LYS A 74 9.52 12.18 8.24
CA LYS A 74 8.99 10.96 8.83
C LYS A 74 9.44 9.75 8.03
N PRO A 75 9.83 8.66 8.72
CA PRO A 75 10.20 7.42 8.07
C PRO A 75 8.93 6.74 7.55
N VAL A 76 9.01 6.17 6.36
CA VAL A 76 7.88 5.53 5.70
C VAL A 76 8.29 4.19 5.09
N SER A 77 7.33 3.28 5.09
CA SER A 77 7.38 2.03 4.34
C SER A 77 5.99 1.79 3.75
N PHE A 78 5.91 1.60 2.44
CA PHE A 78 4.65 1.41 1.74
C PHE A 78 4.84 0.69 0.42
N ARG A 79 3.77 0.07 -0.07
CA ARG A 79 3.74 -0.60 -1.37
C ARG A 79 2.93 0.22 -2.37
N VAL A 80 3.42 0.29 -3.59
CA VAL A 80 2.69 0.83 -4.74
C VAL A 80 2.48 -0.26 -5.78
N LYS A 81 1.39 -0.16 -6.55
CA LYS A 81 1.08 -1.09 -7.63
C LYS A 81 0.75 -0.36 -8.91
N GLU A 82 1.23 -0.92 -10.02
CA GLU A 82 0.98 -0.41 -11.37
C GLU A 82 -0.53 -0.34 -11.65
N THR A 83 -0.95 0.74 -12.31
CA THR A 83 -2.35 1.00 -12.68
C THR A 83 -2.57 0.84 -14.18
N VAL A 84 -3.83 0.85 -14.59
CA VAL A 84 -4.20 0.87 -16.03
C VAL A 84 -4.02 2.24 -16.68
N CYS A 85 -3.83 3.29 -15.87
CA CYS A 85 -3.67 4.65 -16.36
C CYS A 85 -2.25 4.87 -16.90
N PRO A 86 -2.09 5.43 -18.11
CA PRO A 86 -0.77 5.84 -18.59
C PRO A 86 -0.23 6.99 -17.75
N ARG A 87 1.10 7.11 -17.63
CA ARG A 87 1.77 8.16 -16.86
C ARG A 87 1.35 9.59 -17.27
N MET A 88 1.00 9.79 -18.54
CA MET A 88 0.55 11.09 -19.09
C MET A 88 -0.91 11.43 -18.72
N SER A 89 -1.60 10.57 -17.97
CA SER A 89 -2.94 10.88 -17.47
C SER A 89 -2.92 12.10 -16.57
N GLN A 90 -3.93 12.97 -16.71
CA GLN A 90 -4.14 14.12 -15.82
C GLN A 90 -4.89 13.75 -14.55
N GLN A 91 -5.37 12.50 -14.45
CA GLN A 91 -6.09 12.03 -13.29
C GLN A 91 -5.12 11.69 -12.16
N PRO A 92 -5.50 11.95 -10.90
CA PRO A 92 -4.67 11.57 -9.76
C PRO A 92 -4.61 10.04 -9.65
N PRO A 93 -3.47 9.45 -9.24
CA PRO A 93 -3.29 7.99 -9.21
C PRO A 93 -4.35 7.25 -8.39
N GLU A 94 -4.93 7.88 -7.37
CA GLU A 94 -5.97 7.31 -6.51
C GLU A 94 -7.29 7.01 -7.24
N GLN A 95 -7.52 7.64 -8.41
CA GLN A 95 -8.69 7.41 -9.26
C GLN A 95 -8.45 6.34 -10.33
N CYS A 96 -7.23 5.80 -10.42
CA CYS A 96 -6.86 4.78 -11.38
C CYS A 96 -6.99 3.39 -10.78
N ASP A 97 -7.63 2.49 -11.51
CA ASP A 97 -7.71 1.09 -11.14
C ASP A 97 -6.34 0.41 -11.26
N PHE A 98 -6.07 -0.54 -10.37
CA PHE A 98 -4.87 -1.35 -10.47
C PHE A 98 -4.92 -2.21 -11.72
N LYS A 99 -3.78 -2.33 -12.38
CA LYS A 99 -3.62 -3.23 -13.52
C LYS A 99 -3.63 -4.68 -13.01
N GLU A 100 -4.36 -5.55 -13.70
CA GLU A 100 -4.30 -6.98 -13.44
C GLU A 100 -2.87 -7.48 -13.66
N ASN A 101 -2.32 -8.19 -12.68
CA ASN A 101 -0.90 -8.59 -12.64
C ASN A 101 0.10 -7.42 -12.79
N GLY A 102 -0.32 -6.21 -12.43
CA GLY A 102 0.54 -5.03 -12.41
C GLY A 102 1.70 -5.20 -11.43
N LEU A 103 2.85 -4.63 -11.78
CA LEU A 103 4.06 -4.68 -10.95
C LEU A 103 3.80 -4.04 -9.58
N VAL A 104 4.34 -4.66 -8.53
CA VAL A 104 4.32 -4.11 -7.18
C VAL A 104 5.73 -3.67 -6.82
N LYS A 105 5.85 -2.49 -6.21
CA LYS A 105 7.11 -2.00 -5.66
C LYS A 105 6.96 -1.70 -4.18
N GLN A 106 7.96 -2.08 -3.40
CA GLN A 106 8.14 -1.68 -2.01
C GLN A 106 8.99 -0.42 -1.98
N CYS A 107 8.46 0.65 -1.39
CA CYS A 107 9.14 1.92 -1.19
C CYS A 107 9.46 2.12 0.29
N VAL A 108 10.72 2.41 0.61
CA VAL A 108 11.19 2.66 1.98
C VAL A 108 12.07 3.90 2.00
N GLY A 109 11.91 4.73 3.02
CA GLY A 109 12.75 5.92 3.21
C GLY A 109 12.08 6.97 4.08
N THR A 110 12.14 8.25 3.67
CA THR A 110 11.59 9.38 4.44
C THR A 110 10.78 10.35 3.57
N VAL A 111 9.76 10.97 4.18
CA VAL A 111 8.93 12.02 3.58
C VAL A 111 8.82 13.23 4.50
N SER A 112 8.72 14.43 3.95
CA SER A 112 8.42 15.64 4.72
C SER A 112 6.92 15.79 4.99
N LEU A 113 6.55 16.12 6.23
CA LEU A 113 5.18 16.57 6.57
C LEU A 113 4.98 18.05 6.30
N ASP A 114 6.04 18.83 6.08
CA ASP A 114 5.91 20.26 5.82
C ASP A 114 5.30 20.49 4.43
N THR A 115 4.21 21.23 4.36
CA THR A 115 3.55 21.57 3.09
C THR A 115 4.45 22.35 2.13
N SER A 116 5.42 23.10 2.65
CA SER A 116 6.36 23.92 1.88
C SER A 116 7.62 23.18 1.41
N ASN A 117 7.83 21.96 1.90
CA ASN A 117 8.98 21.12 1.55
C ASN A 117 8.49 19.85 0.84
N ASP A 118 8.91 19.70 -0.40
CA ASP A 118 8.53 18.60 -1.29
C ASP A 118 9.63 17.53 -1.39
N GLU A 119 10.58 17.54 -0.46
CA GLU A 119 11.69 16.60 -0.40
C GLU A 119 11.23 15.25 0.14
N PHE A 120 11.63 14.21 -0.58
CA PHE A 120 11.51 12.82 -0.17
C PHE A 120 12.78 12.09 -0.56
N ASP A 121 13.13 11.11 0.24
CA ASP A 121 14.22 10.18 -0.05
C ASP A 121 13.65 8.78 0.05
N LEU A 122 13.35 8.18 -1.09
CA LEU A 122 12.67 6.89 -1.19
C LEU A 122 13.44 5.97 -2.12
N ASN A 123 13.68 4.75 -1.64
CA ASN A 123 14.15 3.66 -2.47
C ASN A 123 12.98 2.71 -2.77
N CYS A 124 12.63 2.55 -4.05
CA CYS A 124 11.53 1.72 -4.49
C CYS A 124 12.03 0.53 -5.33
N ASN A 125 11.80 -0.69 -4.84
CA ASN A 125 12.24 -1.92 -5.52
C ASN A 125 11.04 -2.80 -5.85
N GLU A 126 11.09 -3.51 -6.97
CA GLU A 126 10.06 -4.49 -7.33
C GLU A 126 10.02 -5.63 -6.31
N VAL A 127 8.81 -6.03 -5.92
CA VAL A 127 8.54 -7.12 -4.98
C VAL A 127 7.39 -7.97 -5.48
N GLU A 128 7.30 -9.21 -5.01
CA GLU A 128 6.16 -10.05 -5.30
C GLU A 128 4.88 -9.49 -4.68
N ASP A 129 3.76 -9.62 -5.41
CA ASP A 129 2.45 -9.28 -4.85
C ASP A 129 1.95 -10.44 -3.97
N TRP A 130 2.21 -10.36 -2.66
CA TRP A 130 1.69 -11.30 -1.66
C TRP A 130 0.23 -11.05 -1.27
N GLY A 131 -0.28 -9.84 -1.53
CA GLY A 131 -1.68 -9.46 -1.25
C GLY A 131 -2.67 -9.95 -2.32
N ALA A 132 -2.18 -10.25 -3.52
CA ALA A 132 -2.98 -10.92 -4.54
C ALA A 132 -3.22 -12.38 -4.15
N ARG A 133 -4.49 -12.77 -3.95
CA ARG A 133 -4.84 -14.18 -3.74
C ARG A 133 -4.33 -15.01 -4.91
N LYS A 134 -3.61 -16.08 -4.63
CA LYS A 134 -3.05 -16.99 -5.64
C LYS A 134 -4.04 -18.11 -5.93
N PRO A 135 -4.18 -18.53 -7.20
CA PRO A 135 -5.02 -19.67 -7.54
C PRO A 135 -4.44 -20.94 -6.90
N ALA A 136 -5.33 -21.75 -6.32
CA ALA A 136 -4.99 -23.05 -5.75
C ALA A 136 -5.92 -24.12 -6.36
N SER A 137 -5.34 -25.28 -6.69
CA SER A 137 -6.07 -26.44 -7.19
C SER A 137 -5.43 -27.71 -6.66
N PHE A 138 -6.19 -28.48 -5.88
CA PHE A 138 -5.70 -29.70 -5.24
C PHE A 138 -6.84 -30.69 -4.98
N ARG A 139 -6.48 -31.94 -4.69
CA ARG A 139 -7.43 -33.02 -4.39
C ARG A 139 -7.35 -33.40 -2.93
N VAL A 140 -8.50 -33.67 -2.34
CA VAL A 140 -8.62 -34.23 -0.99
C VAL A 140 -9.35 -35.57 -1.07
N LYS A 141 -8.93 -36.54 -0.25
CA LYS A 141 -9.57 -37.85 -0.13
C LYS A 141 -10.01 -38.08 1.32
N GLU A 142 -11.19 -38.66 1.50
CA GLU A 142 -11.70 -39.05 2.82
C GLU A 142 -10.72 -39.98 3.54
N THR A 143 -10.42 -39.67 4.82
CA THR A 143 -9.56 -40.48 5.69
C THR A 143 -10.38 -41.43 6.55
N VAL A 144 -9.72 -42.42 7.17
CA VAL A 144 -10.39 -43.34 8.11
C VAL A 144 -10.69 -42.71 9.48
N CYS A 145 -10.09 -41.55 9.77
CA CYS A 145 -10.25 -40.87 11.04
C CYS A 145 -11.61 -40.16 11.13
N PRO A 146 -12.32 -40.28 12.27
CA PRO A 146 -13.53 -39.52 12.50
C PRO A 146 -13.23 -38.02 12.66
N ARG A 147 -14.20 -37.17 12.31
CA ARG A 147 -14.06 -35.69 12.37
C ARG A 147 -13.71 -35.15 13.76
N MET A 148 -14.07 -35.87 14.82
CA MET A 148 -13.86 -35.47 16.23
C MET A 148 -12.48 -35.86 16.77
N THR A 149 -11.62 -36.47 15.96
CA THR A 149 -10.27 -36.86 16.41
C THR A 149 -9.42 -35.60 16.60
N GLN A 150 -8.71 -35.49 17.73
CA GLN A 150 -7.75 -34.41 17.97
C GLN A 150 -6.42 -34.58 17.20
N GLN A 151 -6.29 -35.67 16.44
CA GLN A 151 -5.06 -36.03 15.75
C GLN A 151 -4.97 -35.28 14.40
N PRO A 152 -3.77 -34.82 14.01
CA PRO A 152 -3.58 -34.17 12.72
C PRO A 152 -4.03 -35.07 11.55
N PRO A 153 -4.71 -34.54 10.52
CA PRO A 153 -5.17 -35.32 9.37
C PRO A 153 -4.05 -36.08 8.63
N GLU A 154 -2.81 -35.58 8.73
CA GLU A 154 -1.61 -36.15 8.12
C GLU A 154 -1.24 -37.52 8.69
N GLN A 155 -1.69 -37.84 9.90
CA GLN A 155 -1.41 -39.11 10.57
C GLN A 155 -2.50 -40.16 10.32
N CYS A 156 -3.46 -39.86 9.45
CA CYS A 156 -4.60 -40.71 9.16
C CYS A 156 -4.46 -41.32 7.78
N ASP A 157 -4.63 -42.64 7.71
CA ASP A 157 -4.67 -43.33 6.43
C ASP A 157 -5.90 -42.91 5.61
N PHE A 158 -5.75 -42.92 4.29
CA PHE A 158 -6.87 -42.73 3.39
C PHE A 158 -7.81 -43.92 3.43
N LYS A 159 -9.12 -43.65 3.43
CA LYS A 159 -10.13 -44.69 3.30
C LYS A 159 -10.05 -45.29 1.89
N GLU A 160 -10.02 -46.62 1.79
CA GLU A 160 -9.82 -47.33 0.51
C GLU A 160 -10.80 -46.84 -0.58
N ASN A 161 -12.09 -46.82 -0.24
CA ASN A 161 -13.19 -46.30 -1.07
C ASN A 161 -13.68 -44.91 -0.63
N GLY A 162 -12.78 -44.10 -0.06
CA GLY A 162 -13.10 -42.75 0.40
C GLY A 162 -13.44 -41.80 -0.75
N LEU A 163 -14.37 -40.87 -0.51
CA LEU A 163 -14.72 -39.84 -1.49
C LEU A 163 -13.49 -38.99 -1.83
N VAL A 164 -13.32 -38.69 -3.12
CA VAL A 164 -12.31 -37.75 -3.60
C VAL A 164 -12.99 -36.48 -4.10
N LYS A 165 -12.55 -35.33 -3.59
CA LYS A 165 -13.02 -34.02 -3.99
C LYS A 165 -11.89 -33.22 -4.63
N GLN A 166 -12.23 -32.47 -5.67
CA GLN A 166 -11.34 -31.48 -6.26
C GLN A 166 -11.69 -30.13 -5.66
N CYS A 167 -10.71 -29.50 -5.06
CA CYS A 167 -10.79 -28.17 -4.50
C CYS A 167 -10.13 -27.19 -5.47
N VAL A 168 -10.84 -26.10 -5.80
CA VAL A 168 -10.35 -25.02 -6.64
C VAL A 168 -10.77 -23.70 -6.02
N GLY A 169 -9.86 -22.73 -6.02
CA GLY A 169 -10.16 -21.40 -5.54
C GLY A 169 -8.91 -20.54 -5.41
N THR A 170 -8.91 -19.63 -4.44
CA THR A 170 -7.81 -18.71 -4.22
C THR A 170 -7.40 -18.64 -2.75
N VAL A 171 -6.10 -18.52 -2.50
CA VAL A 171 -5.49 -18.45 -1.16
C VAL A 171 -4.66 -17.19 -1.00
N SER A 172 -4.70 -16.57 0.17
CA SER A 172 -3.75 -15.52 0.52
C SER A 172 -2.40 -16.14 0.90
N LEU A 173 -1.30 -15.53 0.50
CA LEU A 173 0.04 -15.88 1.00
C LEU A 173 0.48 -14.99 2.16
N ASP A 174 -0.31 -13.97 2.50
CA ASP A 174 -0.07 -13.14 3.68
C ASP A 174 -0.30 -13.99 4.94
N PRO A 175 0.74 -14.21 5.78
CA PRO A 175 0.63 -15.00 7.00
C PRO A 175 -0.30 -14.39 8.05
N SER A 176 -0.67 -13.11 7.90
CA SER A 176 -1.61 -12.39 8.76
C SER A 176 -3.07 -12.58 8.31
N ASN A 177 -3.29 -13.15 7.12
CA ASN A 177 -4.60 -13.34 6.52
C ASN A 177 -4.89 -14.83 6.32
N ASP A 178 -5.68 -15.39 7.24
CA ASP A 178 -6.09 -16.80 7.23
C ASP A 178 -7.29 -17.09 6.32
N GLN A 179 -7.76 -16.11 5.54
CA GLN A 179 -8.93 -16.26 4.69
C GLN A 179 -8.59 -17.00 3.38
N PHE A 180 -9.26 -18.13 3.17
CA PHE A 180 -9.24 -18.89 1.91
C PHE A 180 -10.63 -18.98 1.30
N ASP A 181 -10.70 -18.84 -0.02
CA ASP A 181 -11.93 -19.02 -0.80
C ASP A 181 -11.73 -20.26 -1.67
N LEU A 182 -12.14 -21.42 -1.16
CA LEU A 182 -11.96 -22.72 -1.81
C LEU A 182 -13.31 -23.41 -1.97
N ASN A 183 -13.63 -23.80 -3.20
CA ASN A 183 -14.79 -24.62 -3.49
C ASN A 183 -14.36 -26.06 -3.81
N CYS A 184 -14.91 -27.03 -3.08
CA CYS A 184 -14.55 -28.44 -3.22
C CYS A 184 -15.74 -29.28 -3.70
N ASN A 185 -15.69 -29.73 -4.96
CA ASN A 185 -16.75 -30.52 -5.57
C ASN A 185 -16.34 -31.99 -5.74
N GLU A 186 -17.33 -32.88 -5.81
CA GLU A 186 -17.12 -34.28 -6.22
C GLU A 186 -16.74 -34.27 -7.70
N GLY A 187 -15.45 -34.46 -7.99
CA GLY A 187 -14.92 -34.11 -9.30
C GLY A 187 -13.46 -34.46 -9.47
N GLY A 188 -13.11 -35.72 -9.30
CA GLY A 188 -11.91 -36.27 -9.92
C GLY A 188 -12.34 -37.37 -10.87
N GLU A 189 -12.22 -37.13 -12.17
CA GLU A 189 -12.33 -38.20 -13.17
C GLU A 189 -11.45 -39.37 -12.69
N LYS A 190 -12.04 -40.58 -12.70
CA LYS A 190 -11.38 -41.81 -12.27
C LYS A 190 -10.03 -41.86 -12.99
N PRO A 191 -8.88 -42.08 -12.30
CA PRO A 191 -7.65 -42.29 -13.03
C PRO A 191 -7.87 -43.47 -13.97
N SER A 192 -7.84 -43.20 -15.27
CA SER A 192 -7.81 -44.23 -16.30
C SER A 192 -6.53 -45.01 -16.08
N TYR A 193 -6.62 -46.09 -15.32
CA TYR A 193 -5.57 -47.09 -15.24
C TYR A 193 -5.43 -47.66 -16.65
N LEU A 194 -4.48 -47.11 -17.41
CA LEU A 194 -3.91 -47.81 -18.55
C LEU A 194 -3.37 -49.13 -18.00
N HIS A 195 -4.11 -50.20 -18.29
CA HIS A 195 -3.63 -51.55 -18.09
C HIS A 195 -2.30 -51.70 -18.83
N PRO A 196 -1.22 -52.12 -18.16
CA PRO A 196 -0.03 -52.54 -18.88
C PRO A 196 -0.37 -53.84 -19.61
N SER A 197 -0.45 -53.77 -20.93
CA SER A 197 -0.39 -54.95 -21.79
C SER A 197 0.99 -55.57 -21.64
N LEU A 198 1.05 -56.77 -21.06
CA LEU A 198 2.23 -57.64 -21.05
C LEU A 198 1.75 -59.09 -21.10
N PRO A 199 2.46 -60.03 -21.75
CA PRO A 199 3.47 -59.90 -22.80
C PRO A 199 2.94 -60.21 -24.20
#